data_AF-A0A2A3IXP1-F1
#
_entry.id   AF-A0A2A3IXP1-F1
#
_cell.length_a   1.000
_cell.length_b   1.000
_cell.length_c   1.000
_cell.angle_alpha   90.00
_cell.angle_beta   90.00
_cell.angle_gamma   90.00
#
_symmetry.space_group_name_H-M   'P 1'
#
loop_
_entity.id
_entity.type
_entity.pdbx_description
1 polymer ?
#
loop_
_entity_poly.entity_id
_entity_poly.type
_entity_poly.pdbx_seq_one_letter_code
_entity_poly.pdbx_strand_id
1 'polypeptide(L)'
;MSLTSCLKDPTSTQSHFLTEHLPSVDGLISDYRRRLARYPAPVSPVTGAWRRPEYRMLGHTIDHRLRISLGAPTGQPIKEGVIQAVLDDAGWPDPDVISTVQATGSVLLKELKQYQSSDGQPLALDSEAEDRLVRLCHVASSFEAIFHHAGWVRGNSLGSSRPGATLEEIIDAVPPYVVHDIRQQMALAAHPGPSGAARSA
;
A
#
# COMPACT_ATOMS: atom_id res chain seq x y z
N MET A 1 26.99 -11.60 -3.11
CA MET A 1 26.44 -11.90 -4.45
C MET A 1 24.99 -11.44 -4.48
N SER A 2 24.54 -10.71 -5.51
CA SER A 2 23.13 -10.32 -5.62
C SER A 2 22.38 -11.30 -6.51
N LEU A 3 21.07 -11.48 -6.26
CA LEU A 3 20.22 -12.31 -7.13
C LEU A 3 20.31 -11.84 -8.59
N THR A 4 20.35 -10.52 -8.82
CA THR A 4 20.50 -9.92 -10.15
C THR A 4 21.82 -10.30 -10.83
N SER A 5 22.93 -10.44 -10.09
CA SER A 5 24.19 -10.92 -10.68
C SER A 5 24.12 -12.40 -11.05
N CYS A 6 23.49 -13.24 -10.22
CA CYS A 6 23.32 -14.66 -10.50
C CYS A 6 22.42 -14.87 -11.72
N LEU A 7 21.33 -14.12 -11.87
CA LEU A 7 20.42 -14.20 -13.02
C LEU A 7 21.04 -13.73 -14.35
N LYS A 8 22.09 -12.90 -14.30
CA LYS A 8 22.82 -12.45 -15.50
C LYS A 8 23.90 -13.44 -15.94
N ASP A 9 24.39 -14.25 -15.01
CA ASP A 9 25.37 -15.30 -15.28
C ASP A 9 24.64 -16.57 -15.74
N PRO A 10 24.75 -16.98 -17.01
CA PRO A 10 24.07 -18.16 -17.51
C PRO A 10 24.56 -19.47 -16.86
N THR A 11 25.73 -19.44 -16.21
CA THR A 11 26.32 -20.60 -15.54
C THR A 11 25.93 -20.71 -14.06
N SER A 12 25.20 -19.74 -13.52
CA SER A 12 24.74 -19.81 -12.14
C SER A 12 23.68 -20.90 -11.95
N THR A 13 23.63 -21.48 -10.76
CA THR A 13 22.62 -22.49 -10.39
C THR A 13 21.19 -21.93 -10.54
N GLN A 14 20.98 -20.64 -10.27
CA GLN A 14 19.70 -19.98 -10.44
C GLN A 14 19.30 -19.87 -11.92
N SER A 15 20.23 -19.52 -12.81
CA SER A 15 19.97 -19.44 -14.25
C SER A 15 19.67 -20.82 -14.84
N HIS A 16 20.40 -21.86 -14.42
CA HIS A 16 20.11 -23.25 -14.80
C HIS A 16 18.72 -23.69 -14.35
N PHE A 17 18.37 -23.46 -13.07
CA PHE A 17 17.05 -23.80 -12.53
C PHE A 17 15.92 -23.11 -13.30
N LEU A 18 16.05 -21.81 -13.60
CA LEU A 18 15.05 -21.08 -14.37
C LEU A 18 14.96 -21.57 -15.82
N THR A 19 16.08 -21.91 -16.44
CA THR A 19 16.09 -22.45 -17.81
C THR A 19 15.40 -23.82 -17.88
N GLU A 20 15.61 -24.66 -16.86
CA GLU A 20 15.03 -26.00 -16.79
C GLU A 20 13.53 -25.98 -16.49
N HIS A 21 13.08 -25.15 -15.55
CA HIS A 21 11.69 -25.17 -15.07
C HIS A 21 10.80 -24.05 -15.62
N LEU A 22 11.39 -23.05 -16.28
CA LEU A 22 10.66 -21.98 -16.97
C LEU A 22 11.22 -21.76 -18.39
N PRO A 23 11.27 -22.78 -19.26
CA PRO A 23 11.97 -22.75 -20.56
C PRO A 23 11.41 -21.79 -21.63
N SER A 24 10.55 -20.84 -21.26
CA SER A 24 9.95 -19.86 -22.17
C SER A 24 9.60 -18.55 -21.48
N VAL A 25 10.46 -18.06 -20.57
CA VAL A 25 10.25 -16.78 -19.88
C VAL A 25 9.99 -15.64 -20.87
N ASP A 26 10.73 -15.56 -21.98
CA ASP A 26 10.51 -14.53 -23.00
C ASP A 26 9.16 -14.65 -23.69
N GLY A 27 8.69 -15.88 -23.94
CA GLY A 27 7.36 -16.16 -24.47
C GLY A 27 6.27 -15.74 -23.49
N LEU A 28 6.43 -16.05 -22.20
CA LEU A 28 5.52 -15.66 -21.13
C LEU A 28 5.47 -14.14 -20.95
N ILE A 29 6.62 -13.47 -20.92
CA ILE A 29 6.72 -12.00 -20.83
C ILE A 29 6.08 -11.35 -22.05
N SER A 30 6.33 -11.88 -23.25
CA SER A 30 5.76 -11.35 -24.49
C SER A 30 4.25 -11.53 -24.53
N ASP A 31 3.73 -12.69 -24.12
CA ASP A 31 2.28 -12.92 -24.00
C ASP A 31 1.65 -12.00 -22.95
N TYR A 32 2.29 -11.88 -21.78
CA TYR A 32 1.84 -10.97 -20.73
C TYR A 32 1.77 -9.52 -21.21
N ARG A 33 2.85 -9.00 -21.83
CA ARG A 33 2.88 -7.63 -22.40
C ARG A 33 1.81 -7.43 -23.47
N ARG A 34 1.61 -8.42 -24.35
CA ARG A 34 0.57 -8.39 -25.39
C ARG A 34 -0.83 -8.32 -24.80
N ARG A 35 -1.10 -9.07 -23.72
CA ARG A 35 -2.38 -9.01 -23.00
C ARG A 35 -2.54 -7.69 -22.27
N LEU A 36 -1.49 -7.21 -21.61
CA LEU A 36 -1.49 -5.94 -20.87
C LEU A 36 -1.81 -4.75 -21.78
N ALA A 37 -1.35 -4.77 -23.04
CA ALA A 37 -1.64 -3.73 -24.04
C ALA A 37 -3.15 -3.56 -24.36
N ARG A 38 -4.01 -4.50 -23.94
CA ARG A 38 -5.48 -4.42 -24.08
C ARG A 38 -6.16 -3.70 -22.91
N TYR A 39 -5.41 -3.36 -21.87
CA TYR A 39 -5.91 -2.68 -20.68
C TYR A 39 -5.48 -1.21 -20.69
N PRO A 40 -6.22 -0.33 -20.01
CA PRO A 40 -5.77 1.03 -19.76
C PRO A 40 -4.39 1.03 -19.10
N ALA A 41 -3.58 2.03 -19.45
CA ALA A 41 -2.29 2.21 -18.79
C ALA A 41 -2.48 2.43 -17.28
N PRO A 42 -1.63 1.83 -16.42
CA PRO A 42 -1.69 2.08 -14.99
C PRO A 42 -1.37 3.54 -14.68
N VAL A 43 -1.88 4.02 -13.56
CA VAL A 43 -1.61 5.38 -13.09
C VAL A 43 -0.13 5.49 -12.72
N SER A 44 0.55 6.49 -13.29
CA SER A 44 1.90 6.86 -12.89
C SER A 44 1.81 7.96 -11.83
N PRO A 45 2.38 7.78 -10.63
CA PRO A 45 2.19 8.75 -9.55
C PRO A 45 2.68 10.14 -9.93
N VAL A 46 1.85 11.16 -9.73
CA VAL A 46 2.17 12.55 -10.11
C VAL A 46 2.55 13.33 -8.87
N THR A 47 3.81 13.23 -8.48
CA THR A 47 4.37 14.12 -7.47
C THR A 47 4.63 15.51 -8.07
N GLY A 48 4.41 16.56 -7.29
CA GLY A 48 4.83 17.92 -7.67
C GLY A 48 6.32 17.98 -8.06
N ALA A 49 6.70 19.02 -8.82
CA ALA A 49 8.04 19.15 -9.38
C ALA A 49 9.13 18.87 -8.33
N TRP A 50 10.10 18.00 -8.67
CA TRP A 50 11.31 17.66 -7.89
C TRP A 50 11.17 16.67 -6.72
N ARG A 51 10.00 16.07 -6.48
CA ARG A 51 9.88 14.96 -5.52
C ARG A 51 9.79 13.62 -6.25
N ARG A 52 10.39 12.58 -5.67
CA ARG A 52 10.17 11.20 -6.11
C ARG A 52 8.95 10.65 -5.37
N PRO A 53 8.06 9.88 -6.03
CA PRO A 53 6.99 9.18 -5.34
C PRO A 53 7.54 8.22 -4.28
N GLU A 54 6.89 8.18 -3.12
CA GLU A 54 7.19 7.21 -2.08
C GLU A 54 6.57 5.85 -2.43
N TYR A 55 7.16 5.17 -3.42
CA TYR A 55 6.62 3.93 -3.99
C TYR A 55 6.35 2.83 -2.96
N ARG A 56 7.18 2.74 -1.91
CA ARG A 56 6.98 1.77 -0.82
C ARG A 56 5.64 2.00 -0.11
N MET A 57 5.37 3.23 0.30
CA MET A 57 4.14 3.58 1.00
C MET A 57 2.92 3.49 0.08
N LEU A 58 3.04 3.89 -1.18
CA LEU A 58 1.99 3.68 -2.18
C LEU A 58 1.63 2.20 -2.32
N GLY A 59 2.64 1.32 -2.38
CA GLY A 59 2.44 -0.13 -2.46
C GLY A 59 1.65 -0.69 -1.29
N HIS A 60 2.04 -0.35 -0.05
CA HIS A 60 1.31 -0.78 1.16
C HIS A 60 -0.10 -0.19 1.23
N THR A 61 -0.29 1.06 0.79
CA THR A 61 -1.61 1.72 0.77
C THR A 61 -2.56 0.96 -0.16
N ILE A 62 -2.10 0.66 -1.39
CA ILE A 62 -2.86 -0.11 -2.38
C ILE A 62 -3.15 -1.52 -1.86
N ASP A 63 -2.17 -2.17 -1.24
CA ASP A 63 -2.31 -3.51 -0.66
C ASP A 63 -3.40 -3.55 0.44
N HIS A 64 -3.41 -2.59 1.37
CA HIS A 64 -4.50 -2.48 2.36
C HIS A 64 -5.86 -2.25 1.70
N ARG A 65 -5.93 -1.34 0.72
CA ARG A 65 -7.19 -1.04 0.02
C ARG A 65 -7.73 -2.25 -0.72
N LEU A 66 -6.85 -3.04 -1.35
CA LEU A 66 -7.20 -4.29 -2.02
C LEU A 66 -7.65 -5.35 -1.02
N ARG A 67 -6.96 -5.54 0.11
CA ARG A 67 -7.40 -6.47 1.16
C ARG A 67 -8.81 -6.16 1.63
N ILE A 68 -9.14 -4.88 1.86
CA ILE A 68 -10.50 -4.45 2.21
C ILE A 68 -11.50 -4.80 1.11
N SER A 69 -11.14 -4.58 -0.17
CA SER A 69 -11.99 -4.96 -1.30
C SER A 69 -12.26 -6.46 -1.37
N LEU A 70 -11.26 -7.27 -1.01
CA LEU A 70 -11.30 -8.73 -1.09
C LEU A 70 -11.86 -9.39 0.19
N GLY A 71 -12.28 -8.62 1.18
CA GLY A 71 -12.75 -9.14 2.48
C GLY A 71 -11.64 -9.77 3.33
N ALA A 72 -10.38 -9.46 3.04
CA ALA A 72 -9.22 -9.93 3.78
C ALA A 72 -8.89 -8.98 4.95
N PRO A 73 -8.55 -9.50 6.13
CA PRO A 73 -8.23 -8.67 7.29
C PRO A 73 -6.94 -7.88 7.06
N THR A 74 -6.97 -6.56 7.28
CA THR A 74 -5.78 -5.70 7.29
C THR A 74 -5.13 -5.58 8.67
N GLY A 75 -5.87 -5.93 9.73
CA GLY A 75 -5.67 -5.32 11.06
C GLY A 75 -4.49 -5.81 11.90
N GLN A 76 -3.98 -7.03 11.73
CA GLN A 76 -3.00 -7.58 12.68
C GLN A 76 -1.64 -6.85 12.65
N PRO A 77 -1.00 -6.62 11.48
CA PRO A 77 0.23 -5.82 11.43
C PRO A 77 0.03 -4.36 11.89
N ILE A 78 -1.11 -3.77 11.55
CA ILE A 78 -1.43 -2.38 11.91
C ILE A 78 -1.56 -2.25 13.44
N LYS A 79 -2.34 -3.13 14.07
CA LYS A 79 -2.55 -3.16 15.52
C LYS A 79 -1.22 -3.33 16.27
N GLU A 80 -0.34 -4.18 15.75
CA GLU A 80 0.92 -4.48 16.41
C GLU A 80 1.88 -3.30 16.25
N GLY A 81 1.81 -2.60 15.12
CA GLY A 81 2.46 -1.31 14.92
C GLY A 81 2.01 -0.23 15.91
N VAL A 82 0.69 -0.13 16.18
CA VAL A 82 0.14 0.80 17.20
C VAL A 82 0.70 0.48 18.60
N ILE A 83 0.81 -0.81 18.94
CA ILE A 83 1.38 -1.25 20.22
C ILE A 83 2.87 -0.90 20.29
N GLN A 84 3.63 -1.19 19.23
CA GLN A 84 5.07 -0.97 19.17
C GLN A 84 5.47 0.51 19.10
N ALA A 85 4.59 1.38 18.63
CA ALA A 85 4.82 2.83 18.59
C ALA A 85 5.13 3.45 19.96
N VAL A 86 4.88 2.74 21.08
CA VAL A 86 5.23 3.17 22.44
C VAL A 86 6.73 3.29 22.68
N LEU A 87 7.54 2.51 21.95
CA LEU A 87 8.98 2.45 22.14
C LEU A 87 9.63 3.50 21.24
N ASP A 88 10.28 4.51 21.82
CA ASP A 88 11.08 5.46 21.03
C ASP A 88 12.32 4.80 20.39
N ASP A 89 12.85 5.45 19.36
CA ASP A 89 14.16 5.19 18.76
C ASP A 89 15.13 6.30 19.21
N ALA A 90 15.86 6.03 20.30
CA ALA A 90 16.87 6.94 20.86
C ALA A 90 16.30 8.35 21.17
N GLY A 91 15.14 8.40 21.84
CA GLY A 91 14.46 9.64 22.22
C GLY A 91 13.68 10.31 21.08
N TRP A 92 13.44 9.60 19.97
CA TRP A 92 12.54 10.06 18.91
C TRP A 92 11.50 8.99 18.55
N PRO A 93 10.24 9.35 18.29
CA PRO A 93 9.64 10.67 18.44
C PRO A 93 9.55 11.14 19.90
N ASP A 94 9.25 12.42 20.12
CA ASP A 94 8.96 12.94 21.46
C ASP A 94 7.82 12.15 22.14
N PRO A 95 7.85 11.95 23.47
CA PRO A 95 6.81 11.20 24.19
C PRO A 95 5.38 11.68 23.94
N ASP A 96 5.18 12.99 23.78
CA ASP A 96 3.85 13.55 23.49
C ASP A 96 3.36 13.19 22.07
N VAL A 97 4.28 13.06 21.12
CA VAL A 97 3.98 12.58 19.76
C VAL A 97 3.64 11.09 19.79
N ILE A 98 4.39 10.29 20.57
CA ILE A 98 4.10 8.87 20.78
C ILE A 98 2.68 8.69 21.35
N SER A 99 2.34 9.41 22.43
CA SER A 99 1.01 9.38 23.04
C SER A 99 -0.10 9.73 22.03
N THR A 100 0.14 10.78 21.24
CA THR A 100 -0.78 11.19 20.16
C THR A 100 -0.98 10.08 19.14
N VAL A 101 0.10 9.49 18.62
CA VAL A 101 0.06 8.44 17.60
C VAL A 101 -0.63 7.16 18.11
N GLN A 102 -0.44 6.80 19.37
CA GLN A 102 -1.15 5.65 19.95
C GLN A 102 -2.66 5.89 20.08
N ALA A 103 -3.05 7.09 20.52
CA ALA A 103 -4.44 7.48 20.62
C ALA A 103 -5.12 7.48 19.24
N THR A 104 -4.49 8.09 18.23
CA THR A 104 -5.03 8.16 16.87
C THR A 104 -5.01 6.80 16.18
N GLY A 105 -4.00 5.96 16.41
CA GLY A 105 -3.96 4.57 15.93
C GLY A 105 -5.12 3.73 16.44
N SER A 106 -5.55 3.94 17.69
CA SER A 106 -6.73 3.27 18.25
C SER A 106 -8.03 3.71 17.58
N VAL A 107 -8.15 4.98 17.20
CA VAL A 107 -9.30 5.51 16.44
C VAL A 107 -9.27 4.99 15.00
N LEU A 108 -8.11 5.02 14.35
CA LEU A 108 -7.88 4.50 13.00
C LEU A 108 -8.37 3.05 12.86
N LEU A 109 -8.00 2.18 13.80
CA LEU A 109 -8.41 0.77 13.78
C LEU A 109 -9.94 0.61 13.89
N LYS A 110 -10.61 1.46 14.68
CA LYS A 110 -12.08 1.45 14.79
C LYS A 110 -12.74 1.90 13.49
N GLU A 111 -12.19 2.91 12.83
CA GLU A 111 -12.72 3.41 11.56
C GLU A 111 -12.49 2.43 10.41
N LEU A 112 -11.28 1.86 10.28
CA LEU A 112 -10.99 0.85 9.27
C LEU A 112 -11.92 -0.36 9.37
N LYS A 113 -12.32 -0.73 10.59
CA LYS A 113 -13.29 -1.81 10.82
C LYS A 113 -14.66 -1.53 10.18
N GLN A 114 -15.05 -0.27 10.01
CA GLN A 114 -16.32 0.10 9.36
C GLN A 114 -16.31 -0.22 7.86
N TYR A 115 -15.14 -0.23 7.23
CA TYR A 115 -14.97 -0.60 5.83
C TYR A 115 -14.78 -2.11 5.63
N GLN A 116 -14.51 -2.88 6.69
CA GLN A 116 -14.28 -4.31 6.59
C GLN A 116 -15.59 -5.10 6.57
N SER A 117 -15.72 -5.99 5.59
CA SER A 117 -16.80 -6.97 5.47
C SER A 117 -16.22 -8.29 4.98
N SER A 118 -16.81 -9.43 5.38
CA SER A 118 -16.42 -10.74 4.86
C SER A 118 -16.63 -10.87 3.36
N ASP A 119 -17.63 -10.16 2.84
CA ASP A 119 -17.94 -10.11 1.40
C ASP A 119 -17.05 -9.08 0.66
N GLY A 120 -16.18 -8.38 1.41
CA GLY A 120 -15.34 -7.31 0.90
C GLY A 120 -16.10 -6.02 0.62
N GLN A 121 -15.49 -5.18 -0.19
CA GLN A 121 -16.03 -3.91 -0.65
C GLN A 121 -15.85 -3.80 -2.16
N PRO A 122 -16.66 -2.98 -2.85
CA PRO A 122 -16.39 -2.65 -4.24
C PRO A 122 -14.95 -2.16 -4.45
N LEU A 123 -14.36 -2.52 -5.59
CA LEU A 123 -13.03 -2.04 -5.99
C LEU A 123 -12.98 -0.52 -6.15
N ALA A 124 -14.11 0.12 -6.46
CA ALA A 124 -14.23 1.58 -6.47
C ALA A 124 -15.46 1.98 -5.66
N LEU A 125 -15.27 2.82 -4.65
CA LEU A 125 -16.35 3.44 -3.88
C LEU A 125 -16.75 4.79 -4.50
N ASP A 126 -17.74 5.44 -3.91
CA ASP A 126 -17.99 6.86 -4.17
C ASP A 126 -16.76 7.71 -3.79
N SER A 127 -16.64 8.90 -4.40
CA SER A 127 -15.39 9.67 -4.32
C SER A 127 -15.03 10.09 -2.89
N GLU A 128 -16.01 10.41 -2.05
CA GLU A 128 -15.74 10.83 -0.66
C GLU A 128 -15.31 9.64 0.21
N ALA A 129 -16.04 8.52 0.13
CA ALA A 129 -15.69 7.31 0.86
C ALA A 129 -14.34 6.73 0.40
N GLU A 130 -14.05 6.76 -0.91
CA GLU A 130 -12.77 6.30 -1.47
C GLU A 130 -11.62 7.18 -1.00
N ASP A 131 -11.76 8.51 -1.05
CA ASP A 131 -10.73 9.44 -0.60
C ASP A 131 -10.40 9.23 0.88
N ARG A 132 -11.44 9.11 1.72
CA ARG A 132 -11.26 8.83 3.15
C ARG A 132 -10.58 7.48 3.38
N LEU A 133 -11.05 6.43 2.72
CA LEU A 133 -10.47 5.10 2.86
C LEU A 133 -9.01 5.03 2.42
N VAL A 134 -8.65 5.69 1.32
CA VAL A 134 -7.25 5.75 0.86
C VAL A 134 -6.35 6.42 1.90
N ARG A 135 -6.80 7.52 2.52
CA ARG A 135 -6.02 8.19 3.58
C ARG A 135 -5.86 7.31 4.81
N LEU A 136 -6.93 6.62 5.24
CA LEU A 136 -6.88 5.66 6.35
C LEU A 136 -5.91 4.51 6.05
N CYS A 137 -5.97 3.95 4.84
CA CYS A 137 -5.03 2.92 4.38
C CYS A 137 -3.58 3.42 4.38
N HIS A 138 -3.34 4.67 3.96
CA HIS A 138 -2.00 5.24 3.91
C HIS A 138 -1.40 5.42 5.31
N VAL A 139 -2.21 5.94 6.25
CA VAL A 139 -1.80 6.08 7.66
C VAL A 139 -1.60 4.70 8.30
N ALA A 140 -2.43 3.72 7.99
CA ALA A 140 -2.25 2.33 8.43
C ALA A 140 -0.92 1.74 7.95
N SER A 141 -0.49 2.04 6.73
CA SER A 141 0.82 1.61 6.22
C SER A 141 1.98 2.14 7.04
N SER A 142 1.84 3.31 7.67
CA SER A 142 2.86 3.86 8.58
C SER A 142 2.96 3.06 9.88
N PHE A 143 1.84 2.55 10.41
CA PHE A 143 1.86 1.63 11.55
C PHE A 143 2.41 0.25 11.16
N GLU A 144 2.01 -0.29 10.01
CA GLU A 144 2.59 -1.53 9.51
C GLU A 144 4.11 -1.40 9.30
N ALA A 145 4.61 -0.24 8.87
CA ALA A 145 6.04 0.02 8.78
C ALA A 145 6.74 -0.05 10.14
N ILE A 146 6.12 0.47 11.22
CA ILE A 146 6.64 0.34 12.59
C ILE A 146 6.72 -1.14 12.99
N PHE A 147 5.65 -1.90 12.72
CA PHE A 147 5.62 -3.34 13.00
C PHE A 147 6.75 -4.12 12.32
N HIS A 148 6.93 -3.94 11.01
CA HIS A 148 7.95 -4.69 10.25
C HIS A 148 9.38 -4.35 10.65
N HIS A 149 9.61 -3.16 11.23
CA HIS A 149 10.93 -2.75 11.72
C HIS A 149 11.10 -2.91 13.23
N ALA A 150 10.11 -3.49 13.92
CA ALA A 150 10.09 -3.67 15.37
C ALA A 150 10.29 -2.35 16.15
N GLY A 151 9.79 -1.22 15.62
CA GLY A 151 9.99 0.10 16.18
C GLY A 151 9.92 1.23 15.15
N TRP A 152 10.21 2.46 15.59
CA TRP A 152 10.15 3.62 14.71
C TRP A 152 11.18 3.57 13.58
N VAL A 153 10.74 4.04 12.41
CA VAL A 153 11.59 4.21 11.24
C VAL A 153 11.77 5.70 10.99
N ARG A 154 13.01 6.17 10.89
CA ARG A 154 13.30 7.57 10.56
C ARG A 154 12.66 7.93 9.21
N GLY A 155 11.95 9.05 9.18
CA GLY A 155 11.17 9.48 8.01
C GLY A 155 9.73 8.96 7.98
N ASN A 156 9.31 8.12 8.93
CA ASN A 156 7.89 7.81 9.12
C ASN A 156 7.12 9.09 9.50
N SER A 157 6.09 9.42 8.71
CA SER A 157 5.30 10.65 8.86
C SER A 157 4.63 10.78 10.22
N LEU A 158 4.25 9.65 10.85
CA LEU A 158 3.65 9.64 12.18
C LEU A 158 4.56 10.27 13.24
N GLY A 159 5.88 10.07 13.14
CA GLY A 159 6.86 10.64 14.06
C GLY A 159 7.05 12.15 13.93
N SER A 160 6.43 12.79 12.94
CA SER A 160 6.40 14.26 12.76
C SER A 160 5.05 14.87 13.08
N SER A 161 4.12 14.10 13.66
CA SER A 161 2.80 14.58 14.03
C SER A 161 2.88 15.63 15.15
N ARG A 162 1.96 16.58 15.14
CA ARG A 162 1.84 17.55 16.24
C ARG A 162 1.33 16.84 17.50
N PRO A 163 1.87 17.13 18.70
CA PRO A 163 1.25 16.73 19.95
C PRO A 163 -0.22 17.11 20.05
N GLY A 164 -1.07 16.15 20.42
CA GLY A 164 -2.52 16.32 20.51
C GLY A 164 -3.23 16.38 19.16
N ALA A 165 -2.57 16.00 18.05
CA ALA A 165 -3.22 15.90 16.76
C ALA A 165 -4.33 14.85 16.74
N THR A 166 -5.43 15.14 16.06
CA THR A 166 -6.53 14.18 15.85
C THR A 166 -6.24 13.25 14.68
N LEU A 167 -7.03 12.17 14.53
CA LEU A 167 -6.94 11.32 13.34
C LEU A 167 -7.18 12.14 12.07
N GLU A 168 -8.16 13.03 12.08
CA GLU A 168 -8.56 13.92 10.99
C GLU A 168 -7.37 14.77 10.53
N GLU A 169 -6.66 15.42 11.46
CA GLU A 169 -5.47 16.20 11.12
C GLU A 169 -4.35 15.31 10.51
N ILE A 170 -4.20 14.07 10.97
CA ILE A 170 -3.20 13.12 10.44
C ILE A 170 -3.57 12.62 9.04
N ILE A 171 -4.84 12.28 8.80
CA ILE A 171 -5.28 11.82 7.47
C ILE A 171 -5.34 12.97 6.47
N ASP A 172 -5.64 14.19 6.89
CA ASP A 172 -5.61 15.39 6.05
C ASP A 172 -4.19 15.73 5.59
N ALA A 173 -3.18 15.43 6.41
CA ALA A 173 -1.77 15.58 6.07
C ALA A 173 -1.28 14.59 4.98
N VAL A 174 -2.07 13.57 4.62
CA VAL A 174 -1.73 12.65 3.53
C VAL A 174 -1.61 13.43 2.21
N PRO A 175 -0.51 13.26 1.45
CA PRO A 175 -0.29 14.01 0.22
C PRO A 175 -1.44 13.81 -0.80
N PRO A 176 -1.95 14.89 -1.42
CA PRO A 176 -3.08 14.79 -2.35
C PRO A 176 -2.87 13.83 -3.53
N TYR A 177 -1.62 13.69 -4.01
CA TYR A 177 -1.31 12.77 -5.11
C TYR A 177 -1.56 11.31 -4.72
N VAL A 178 -1.32 10.93 -3.45
CA VAL A 178 -1.61 9.56 -2.97
C VAL A 178 -3.09 9.24 -3.15
N VAL A 179 -3.94 10.17 -2.72
CA VAL A 179 -5.39 10.02 -2.79
C VAL A 179 -5.87 9.99 -4.24
N HIS A 180 -5.45 10.97 -5.03
CA HIS A 180 -5.84 11.10 -6.43
C HIS A 180 -5.41 9.88 -7.26
N ASP A 181 -4.13 9.50 -7.17
CA ASP A 181 -3.55 8.45 -8.00
C ASP A 181 -4.11 7.07 -7.65
N ILE A 182 -4.29 6.78 -6.36
CA ILE A 182 -4.87 5.51 -5.91
C ILE A 182 -6.35 5.45 -6.27
N ARG A 183 -7.14 6.52 -6.06
CA ARG A 183 -8.55 6.54 -6.49
C ARG A 183 -8.68 6.27 -7.99
N GLN A 184 -7.86 6.92 -8.81
CA GLN A 184 -7.85 6.68 -10.26
C GLN A 184 -7.46 5.23 -10.58
N GLN A 185 -6.45 4.68 -9.90
CA GLN A 185 -6.01 3.29 -10.10
C GLN A 185 -7.09 2.27 -9.70
N MET A 186 -7.81 2.52 -8.60
CA MET A 186 -8.93 1.69 -8.15
C MET A 186 -10.11 1.75 -9.11
N ALA A 187 -10.42 2.93 -9.65
CA ALA A 187 -11.45 3.11 -10.69
C ALA A 187 -11.10 2.36 -11.99
N LEU A 188 -9.82 2.37 -12.40
CA LEU A 188 -9.35 1.56 -13.53
C LEU A 188 -9.50 0.05 -13.26
N ALA A 189 -9.17 -0.39 -12.04
CA ALA A 189 -9.29 -1.80 -11.64
C ALA A 189 -10.74 -2.29 -11.58
N ALA A 190 -11.69 -1.42 -11.20
CA ALA A 190 -13.11 -1.73 -11.18
C ALA A 190 -13.72 -1.94 -12.58
N HIS A 191 -13.04 -1.48 -13.63
CA HIS A 191 -13.43 -1.67 -15.03
C HIS A 191 -12.39 -2.54 -15.73
N PRO A 192 -12.33 -3.86 -15.43
CA PRO A 192 -11.47 -4.75 -16.19
C PRO A 192 -11.87 -4.64 -17.66
N GLY A 193 -10.89 -4.55 -18.55
CA GLY A 193 -11.08 -4.21 -19.97
C GLY A 193 -12.00 -5.17 -20.76
N PRO A 194 -11.84 -5.32 -22.08
CA PRO A 194 -12.88 -5.90 -22.97
C PRO A 194 -13.37 -7.33 -22.67
N SER A 195 -12.85 -8.02 -21.66
CA SER A 195 -13.32 -9.32 -21.18
C SER A 195 -14.42 -9.28 -20.10
N GLY A 196 -14.81 -8.09 -19.60
CA GLY A 196 -15.91 -7.96 -18.63
C GLY A 196 -17.28 -8.42 -19.13
N ALA A 197 -17.50 -8.48 -20.46
CA ALA A 197 -18.75 -8.92 -21.07
C ALA A 197 -18.92 -10.46 -21.13
N ALA A 198 -17.90 -11.25 -20.79
CA ALA A 198 -17.92 -12.71 -20.96
C ALA A 198 -18.34 -13.50 -19.70
N ARG A 199 -18.76 -12.83 -18.61
CA ARG A 199 -19.18 -13.49 -17.35
C ARG A 199 -20.66 -13.37 -17.02
N SER A 200 -21.48 -12.94 -17.98
CA SER A 200 -22.94 -12.88 -17.86
C SER A 200 -23.63 -13.63 -19.00
N ALA A 201 -23.24 -14.89 -19.19
CA ALA A 201 -23.94 -15.88 -20.01
C ALA A 201 -24.08 -17.19 -19.23
#